data_AF-A0A4U9U9H8-F1
#
_entry.id   AF-A0A4U9U9H8-F1
#
_cell.length_a   1.000
_cell.length_b   1.000
_cell.length_c   1.000
_cell.angle_alpha   90.00
_cell.angle_beta   90.00
_cell.angle_gamma   90.00
#
_symmetry.space_group_name_H-M   'P 1'
#
loop_
_entity.id
_entity.type
_entity.pdbx_description
1 polymer ?
#
loop_
_entity_poly.entity_id
_entity_poly.type
_entity_poly.pdbx_seq_one_letter_code
_entity_poly.pdbx_strand_id
1 'polypeptide(L)'
;MVLNRFDLAMIKPFLGPDTAMNGVFTGRADVSWQPGGALPQAKVSLVGKGVKVVQQVQGAALPIAFDTLNLNAGLNNGRAQADWLIKLTNNGQFNGNVQIADPQVRRTISGNVNITNVSLALLNPILTQGEKAAGMLNANLQLGGNAQNPLVFGRLALDKVAIVGHWMPFDMTEGRLALNFNGMTSTLEGLLATTHGQLNLSGDADWRDINAWRARIAAKGDRLRVTLPPMVRIDVSPDVVFEATPQLFSLNGSVGIPWARIHGAGAARKRSRGFS
;
A
#
# COMPACT_ATOMS: atom_id res chain seq x y z
N MET A 1 -10.77 18.98 30.13
CA MET A 1 -9.34 19.10 30.48
C MET A 1 -8.63 19.66 29.27
N VAL A 2 -7.82 20.72 29.42
CA VAL A 2 -7.01 21.29 28.33
C VAL A 2 -5.56 20.83 28.56
N LEU A 3 -5.04 19.94 27.71
CA LEU A 3 -3.63 19.55 27.78
C LEU A 3 -2.82 20.43 26.82
N ASN A 4 -1.93 21.28 27.35
CA ASN A 4 -1.21 22.29 26.57
C ASN A 4 0.16 21.84 26.03
N ARG A 5 0.62 20.62 26.35
CA ARG A 5 1.89 20.07 25.83
C ARG A 5 1.82 18.55 25.82
N PHE A 6 1.81 17.97 24.61
CA PHE A 6 1.76 16.53 24.40
C PHE A 6 3.19 16.02 24.21
N ASP A 7 3.74 15.30 25.18
CA ASP A 7 5.08 14.72 25.07
C ASP A 7 5.04 13.45 24.21
N LEU A 8 6.13 13.18 23.48
CA LEU A 8 6.31 11.95 22.72
C LEU A 8 6.13 10.69 23.59
N ALA A 9 6.45 10.78 24.88
CA ALA A 9 6.22 9.71 25.85
C ALA A 9 4.75 9.28 25.95
N MET A 10 3.79 10.18 25.66
CA MET A 10 2.35 9.88 25.75
C MET A 10 1.82 9.10 24.55
N ILE A 11 2.46 9.19 23.38
CA ILE A 11 2.10 8.39 22.20
C ILE A 11 2.80 7.03 22.18
N LYS A 12 3.90 6.87 22.94
CA LYS A 12 4.71 5.65 22.97
C LYS A 12 3.91 4.36 23.23
N PRO A 13 2.89 4.31 24.12
CA PRO A 13 2.08 3.10 24.32
C PRO A 13 1.24 2.69 23.10
N PHE A 14 0.97 3.62 22.18
CA PHE A 14 0.24 3.36 20.94
C PHE A 14 1.17 3.02 19.76
N LEU A 15 2.49 3.08 19.97
CA LEU A 15 3.48 2.65 19.00
C LEU A 15 3.80 1.17 19.23
N GLY A 16 3.93 0.40 18.15
CA GLY A 16 4.38 -0.99 18.24
C GLY A 16 5.83 -1.08 18.73
N PRO A 17 6.28 -2.24 19.24
CA PRO A 17 7.66 -2.42 19.70
C PRO A 17 8.70 -2.16 18.59
N ASP A 18 8.29 -2.31 17.34
CA ASP A 18 9.11 -2.11 16.14
C ASP A 18 9.20 -0.65 15.67
N THR A 19 8.58 0.29 16.40
CA THR A 19 8.51 1.70 15.99
C THR A 19 9.28 2.58 16.97
N ALA A 20 10.39 3.16 16.50
CA ALA A 20 11.09 4.23 17.19
C ALA A 20 10.67 5.58 16.59
N MET A 21 10.56 6.60 17.43
CA MET A 21 10.14 7.94 17.00
C MET A 21 10.92 9.01 17.75
N ASN A 22 11.32 10.06 17.04
CA ASN A 22 12.02 11.23 17.56
C ASN A 22 11.42 12.49 16.92
N GLY A 23 11.26 13.56 17.70
CA GLY A 23 10.76 14.84 17.20
C GLY A 23 9.92 15.58 18.23
N VAL A 24 9.38 16.73 17.84
CA VAL A 24 8.48 17.52 18.67
C VAL A 24 7.07 17.43 18.13
N PHE A 25 6.14 17.08 19.01
CA PHE A 25 4.72 17.15 18.75
C PHE A 25 4.10 18.19 19.68
N THR A 26 3.16 18.95 19.14
CA THR A 26 2.24 19.75 19.94
C THR A 26 0.85 19.21 19.70
N GLY A 27 0.24 18.69 20.75
CA GLY A 27 -1.11 18.16 20.71
C GLY A 27 -2.00 18.94 21.66
N ARG A 28 -3.28 19.07 21.28
CA ARG A 28 -4.35 19.57 22.15
C ARG A 28 -5.51 18.61 22.06
N ALA A 29 -6.04 18.22 23.21
CA ALA A 29 -7.24 17.42 23.33
C ALA A 29 -8.22 18.13 24.27
N ASP A 30 -9.44 18.32 23.81
CA ASP A 30 -10.57 18.83 24.56
C ASP A 30 -11.67 17.78 24.51
N VAL A 31 -12.05 17.20 25.66
CA VAL A 31 -13.07 16.15 25.75
C VAL A 31 -14.07 16.52 26.83
N SER A 32 -15.35 16.38 26.52
CA SER A 32 -16.48 16.54 27.45
C SER A 32 -17.50 15.42 27.26
N TRP A 33 -18.02 14.90 28.37
CA TRP A 33 -19.04 13.86 28.39
C TRP A 33 -20.08 14.16 29.47
N GLN A 34 -21.32 13.77 29.22
CA GLN A 34 -22.43 13.90 30.18
C GLN A 34 -22.90 12.50 30.58
N PRO A 35 -22.98 12.17 31.88
CA PRO A 35 -23.52 10.90 32.35
C PRO A 35 -24.96 10.71 31.84
N GLY A 36 -25.23 9.57 31.17
CA GLY A 36 -26.54 9.27 30.57
C GLY A 36 -26.86 10.01 29.27
N GLY A 37 -25.94 10.84 28.75
CA GLY A 37 -26.08 11.55 27.47
C GLY A 37 -25.57 10.75 26.26
N ALA A 38 -25.79 11.28 25.05
CA ALA A 38 -25.29 10.74 23.78
C ALA A 38 -23.75 10.70 23.70
N LEU A 39 -23.20 10.36 22.52
CA LEU A 39 -21.76 10.35 22.24
C LEU A 39 -21.01 11.57 22.84
N PRO A 40 -19.78 11.38 23.38
CA PRO A 40 -19.01 12.46 23.97
C PRO A 40 -18.63 13.52 22.92
N GLN A 41 -18.45 14.76 23.36
CA GLN A 41 -17.84 15.76 22.51
C GLN A 41 -16.32 15.71 22.69
N ALA A 42 -15.61 15.59 21.58
CA ALA A 42 -14.17 15.50 21.58
C ALA A 42 -13.59 16.32 20.44
N LYS A 43 -12.46 16.97 20.69
CA LYS A 43 -11.62 17.55 19.67
C LYS A 43 -10.17 17.23 20.01
N VAL A 44 -9.48 16.63 19.07
CA VAL A 44 -8.07 16.29 19.16
C VAL A 44 -7.37 16.91 17.96
N SER A 45 -6.26 17.59 18.22
CA SER A 45 -5.36 18.11 17.20
C SER A 45 -3.94 17.71 17.57
N LEU A 46 -3.18 17.26 16.59
CA LEU A 46 -1.78 16.90 16.71
C LEU A 46 -1.02 17.55 15.56
N VAL A 47 -0.01 18.34 15.90
CA VAL A 47 0.87 19.01 14.97
C VAL A 47 2.30 18.59 15.28
N GLY A 48 2.91 17.87 14.35
CA GLY A 48 4.31 17.47 14.38
C GLY A 48 5.12 18.32 13.41
N LYS A 49 6.29 18.79 13.87
CA LYS A 49 7.25 19.50 13.02
C LYS A 49 8.63 18.83 13.12
N GLY A 50 9.20 18.47 11.96
CA GLY A 50 10.51 17.80 11.90
C GLY A 50 10.51 16.42 12.57
N VAL A 51 9.38 15.72 12.50
CA VAL A 51 9.21 14.39 13.09
C VAL A 51 10.00 13.38 12.27
N LYS A 52 10.71 12.48 12.94
CA LYS A 52 11.40 11.34 12.35
C LYS A 52 10.92 10.06 13.01
N VAL A 53 10.46 9.12 12.20
CA VAL A 53 10.06 7.77 12.62
C VAL A 53 11.05 6.79 12.02
N VAL A 54 11.42 5.77 12.78
CA VAL A 54 12.15 4.61 12.29
C VAL A 54 11.29 3.40 12.56
N GLN A 55 10.83 2.76 11.49
CA GLN A 55 10.05 1.53 11.57
C GLN A 55 10.97 0.35 11.28
N GLN A 56 11.04 -0.64 12.16
CA GLN A 56 11.69 -1.90 11.87
C GLN A 56 10.75 -2.75 11.01
N VAL A 57 11.25 -3.23 9.87
CA VAL A 57 10.53 -4.09 8.92
C VAL A 57 11.44 -5.28 8.63
N GLN A 58 11.07 -6.46 9.15
CA GLN A 58 11.84 -7.71 8.98
C GLN A 58 13.34 -7.56 9.31
N GLY A 59 13.66 -6.78 10.35
CA GLY A 59 15.05 -6.53 10.80
C GLY A 59 15.77 -5.40 10.06
N ALA A 60 15.16 -4.78 9.06
CA ALA A 60 15.70 -3.59 8.40
C ALA A 60 15.01 -2.31 8.91
N ALA A 61 15.78 -1.24 9.08
CA ALA A 61 15.27 0.04 9.56
C ALA A 61 14.75 0.90 8.40
N LEU A 62 13.48 1.28 8.45
CA LEU A 62 12.83 2.21 7.53
C LEU A 62 12.74 3.60 8.17
N PRO A 63 13.65 4.54 7.84
CA PRO A 63 13.53 5.92 8.28
C PRO A 63 12.47 6.66 7.46
N ILE A 64 11.55 7.32 8.15
CA ILE A 64 10.49 8.16 7.58
C ILE A 64 10.57 9.52 8.25
N ALA A 65 10.84 10.56 7.47
CA ALA A 65 10.91 11.94 7.95
C ALA A 65 9.73 12.75 7.44
N PHE A 66 9.20 13.63 8.28
CA PHE A 66 8.01 14.43 8.01
C PHE A 66 8.33 15.93 8.15
N ASP A 67 8.03 16.70 7.10
CA ASP A 67 8.04 18.17 7.14
C ASP A 67 6.78 18.71 7.83
N THR A 68 5.66 18.00 7.65
CA THR A 68 4.37 18.34 8.27
C THR A 68 3.67 17.07 8.66
N LEU A 69 3.17 17.02 9.89
CA LEU A 69 2.29 15.97 10.38
C LEU A 69 1.16 16.65 11.16
N ASN A 70 0.07 16.98 10.46
CA ASN A 70 -1.12 17.54 11.06
C ASN A 70 -2.21 16.49 11.06
N LEU A 71 -2.73 16.15 12.23
CA LEU A 71 -3.86 15.23 12.39
C LEU A 71 -4.89 15.91 13.28
N ASN A 72 -6.11 16.03 12.79
CA ASN A 72 -7.24 16.52 13.58
C ASN A 72 -8.34 15.48 13.55
N ALA A 73 -8.99 15.30 14.70
CA ALA A 73 -10.16 14.47 14.83
C ALA A 73 -11.14 15.15 15.79
N GLY A 74 -12.43 14.96 15.56
CA GLY A 74 -13.45 15.50 16.44
C GLY A 74 -14.73 14.71 16.37
N LEU A 75 -15.47 14.73 17.47
CA LEU A 75 -16.82 14.23 17.59
C LEU A 75 -17.66 15.35 18.19
N ASN A 76 -18.63 15.85 17.44
CA ASN A 76 -19.50 16.93 17.90
C ASN A 76 -20.89 16.74 17.30
N ASN A 77 -21.93 16.90 18.11
CA ASN A 77 -23.33 16.84 17.68
C ASN A 77 -23.66 15.60 16.83
N GLY A 78 -23.17 14.43 17.24
CA GLY A 78 -23.40 13.18 16.51
C GLY A 78 -22.72 13.12 15.13
N ARG A 79 -21.66 13.91 14.90
CA ARG A 79 -20.82 13.86 13.70
C ARG A 79 -19.36 13.68 14.10
N ALA A 80 -18.75 12.62 13.60
CA ALA A 80 -17.31 12.44 13.67
C ALA A 80 -16.66 13.09 12.44
N GLN A 81 -15.51 13.71 12.62
CA GLN A 81 -14.69 14.25 11.54
C GLN A 81 -13.24 13.92 11.81
N ALA A 82 -12.49 13.60 10.75
CA ALA A 82 -11.05 13.50 10.76
C ALA A 82 -10.48 14.25 9.56
N ASP A 83 -9.39 14.99 9.77
CA ASP A 83 -8.61 15.56 8.70
C ASP A 83 -7.12 15.41 8.97
N TRP A 84 -6.35 15.27 7.90
CA TRP A 84 -4.92 15.08 8.01
C TRP A 84 -4.19 15.76 6.86
N LEU A 85 -2.98 16.21 7.16
CA LEU A 85 -1.98 16.65 6.20
C LEU A 85 -0.63 16.10 6.62
N ILE A 86 -0.12 15.16 5.84
CA ILE A 86 1.17 14.52 6.04
C ILE A 86 2.05 14.87 4.84
N LYS A 87 3.12 15.61 5.07
CA LYS A 87 4.16 15.91 4.08
C LYS A 87 5.43 15.20 4.47
N LEU A 88 5.91 14.32 3.60
CA LEU A 88 7.15 13.59 3.80
C LEU A 88 8.34 14.46 3.36
N THR A 89 9.41 14.47 4.14
CA THR A 89 10.62 15.22 3.79
C THR A 89 11.19 14.69 2.47
N ASN A 90 11.45 15.59 1.52
CA ASN A 90 11.95 15.26 0.17
C ASN A 90 11.08 14.25 -0.59
N ASN A 91 9.78 14.19 -0.29
CA ASN A 91 8.85 13.27 -0.92
C ASN A 91 7.44 13.93 -0.96
N GLY A 92 6.46 13.22 -1.49
CA GLY A 92 5.10 13.69 -1.66
C GLY A 92 4.33 13.88 -0.36
N GLN A 93 3.03 14.04 -0.53
CA GLN A 93 2.11 14.30 0.57
C GLN A 93 0.86 13.43 0.47
N PHE A 94 0.26 13.21 1.64
CA PHE A 94 -1.01 12.54 1.84
C PHE A 94 -1.91 13.45 2.67
N ASN A 95 -3.12 13.73 2.18
CA ASN A 95 -4.09 14.54 2.89
C ASN A 95 -5.50 14.01 2.70
N GLY A 96 -6.40 14.42 3.58
CA GLY A 96 -7.80 14.06 3.46
C GLY A 96 -8.66 14.73 4.51
N ASN A 97 -9.96 14.70 4.26
CA ASN A 97 -11.00 15.07 5.20
C ASN A 97 -12.12 14.04 5.08
N VAL A 98 -12.48 13.40 6.18
CA VAL A 98 -13.54 12.40 6.26
C VAL A 98 -14.50 12.78 7.37
N GLN A 99 -15.78 12.64 7.09
CA GLN A 99 -16.86 12.89 8.04
C GLN A 99 -17.74 11.64 8.12
N ILE A 100 -18.16 11.31 9.34
CA ILE A 100 -19.15 10.29 9.63
C ILE A 100 -20.32 10.96 10.34
N ALA A 101 -21.44 11.08 9.64
CA ALA A 101 -22.69 11.52 10.25
C ALA A 101 -23.38 10.32 10.92
N ASP A 102 -23.89 10.54 12.13
CA ASP A 102 -24.54 9.53 12.96
C ASP A 102 -23.67 8.25 13.14
N PRO A 103 -22.53 8.34 13.85
CA PRO A 103 -21.61 7.21 14.03
C PRO A 103 -22.21 5.99 14.74
N GLN A 104 -23.33 6.14 15.45
CA GLN A 104 -23.95 5.05 16.20
C GLN A 104 -24.87 4.21 15.31
N VAL A 105 -25.64 4.85 14.42
CA VAL A 105 -26.67 4.15 13.64
C VAL A 105 -26.32 4.12 12.17
N ARG A 106 -26.45 5.24 11.45
CA ARG A 106 -26.34 5.27 9.98
C ARG A 106 -24.91 5.19 9.46
N ARG A 107 -23.94 5.72 10.21
CA ARG A 107 -22.52 5.79 9.84
C ARG A 107 -22.31 6.26 8.40
N THR A 108 -23.00 7.34 8.02
CA THR A 108 -22.92 7.92 6.68
C THR A 108 -21.57 8.57 6.49
N ILE A 109 -20.83 8.15 5.48
CA ILE A 109 -19.45 8.60 5.21
C ILE A 109 -19.49 9.62 4.08
N SER A 110 -18.72 10.70 4.22
CA SER A 110 -18.38 11.61 3.13
C SER A 110 -16.96 12.14 3.30
N GLY A 111 -16.31 12.50 2.21
CA GLY A 111 -14.97 13.07 2.31
C GLY A 111 -14.15 13.01 1.03
N ASN A 112 -12.89 13.37 1.17
CA ASN A 112 -11.88 13.22 0.14
C ASN A 112 -10.56 12.71 0.73
N VAL A 113 -9.81 12.00 -0.10
CA VAL A 113 -8.48 11.49 0.22
C VAL A 113 -7.59 11.72 -1.00
N ASN A 114 -6.44 12.35 -0.80
CA ASN A 114 -5.51 12.69 -1.85
C ASN A 114 -4.09 12.22 -1.52
N ILE A 115 -3.42 11.67 -2.52
CA ILE A 115 -1.99 11.38 -2.52
C ILE A 115 -1.38 12.18 -3.66
N THR A 116 -0.32 12.93 -3.38
CA THR A 116 0.36 13.73 -4.40
C THR A 116 1.84 13.40 -4.38
N ASN A 117 2.32 12.84 -5.48
CA ASN A 117 3.73 12.59 -5.77
C ASN A 117 4.48 11.80 -4.68
N VAL A 118 3.85 10.78 -4.09
CA VAL A 118 4.55 9.93 -3.12
C VAL A 118 5.43 8.93 -3.87
N SER A 119 6.73 9.01 -3.67
CA SER A 119 7.72 8.17 -4.33
C SER A 119 7.96 6.86 -3.59
N LEU A 120 7.88 5.72 -4.29
CA LEU A 120 8.19 4.39 -3.74
C LEU A 120 9.66 4.21 -3.35
N ALA A 121 10.54 5.12 -3.78
CA ALA A 121 11.94 5.14 -3.36
C ALA A 121 12.11 5.25 -1.83
N LEU A 122 11.06 5.67 -1.11
CA LEU A 122 11.03 5.67 0.36
C LEU A 122 11.26 4.27 0.95
N LEU A 123 10.96 3.20 0.22
CA LEU A 123 11.12 1.81 0.67
C LEU A 123 12.55 1.27 0.47
N ASN A 124 13.40 1.94 -0.30
CA ASN A 124 14.75 1.45 -0.60
C ASN A 124 15.63 1.14 0.64
N PRO A 125 15.54 1.86 1.78
CA PRO A 125 16.34 1.55 2.96
C PRO A 125 16.10 0.15 3.56
N ILE A 126 14.95 -0.46 3.30
CA ILE A 126 14.62 -1.82 3.78
C ILE A 126 14.82 -2.90 2.73
N LEU A 127 15.26 -2.52 1.52
CA LEU A 127 15.55 -3.48 0.46
C LEU A 127 16.99 -4.00 0.60
N THR A 128 17.22 -5.22 0.12
CA THR A 128 18.57 -5.81 0.14
C THR A 128 19.46 -5.18 -0.93
N GLN A 129 20.78 -5.36 -0.81
CA GLN A 129 21.72 -4.78 -1.77
C GLN A 129 21.44 -5.30 -3.19
N GLY A 130 21.28 -4.38 -4.14
CA GLY A 130 20.95 -4.68 -5.53
C GLY A 130 19.45 -4.61 -5.84
N GLU A 131 18.60 -4.56 -4.82
CA GLU A 131 17.17 -4.32 -4.98
C GLU A 131 16.84 -2.83 -4.99
N LYS A 132 15.77 -2.48 -5.69
CA LYS A 132 15.32 -1.10 -5.84
C LYS A 132 13.82 -1.06 -6.07
N ALA A 133 13.15 -0.08 -5.46
CA ALA A 133 11.81 0.33 -5.81
C ALA A 133 11.82 1.81 -6.23
N ALA A 134 11.17 2.08 -7.36
CA ALA A 134 10.88 3.43 -7.84
C ALA A 134 9.47 3.46 -8.42
N GLY A 135 8.87 4.64 -8.40
CA GLY A 135 7.50 4.87 -8.85
C GLY A 135 6.93 6.10 -8.16
N MET A 136 5.91 6.69 -8.76
CA MET A 136 5.22 7.88 -8.26
C MET A 136 3.75 7.57 -8.08
N LEU A 137 3.31 7.53 -6.83
CA LEU A 137 1.93 7.29 -6.43
C LEU A 137 1.17 8.61 -6.36
N ASN A 138 0.00 8.63 -6.99
CA ASN A 138 -0.96 9.73 -6.97
C ASN A 138 -2.37 9.18 -6.75
N ALA A 139 -3.20 9.91 -6.03
CA ALA A 139 -4.60 9.57 -5.85
C ALA A 139 -5.44 10.83 -5.64
N ASN A 140 -6.65 10.83 -6.18
CA ASN A 140 -7.71 11.78 -5.87
C ASN A 140 -9.00 10.98 -5.75
N LEU A 141 -9.44 10.79 -4.50
CA LEU A 141 -10.56 9.93 -4.15
C LEU A 141 -11.63 10.73 -3.40
N GLN A 142 -12.88 10.56 -3.80
CA GLN A 142 -14.05 11.06 -3.09
C GLN A 142 -14.77 9.88 -2.43
N LEU A 143 -15.10 10.05 -1.15
CA LEU A 143 -15.79 9.05 -0.34
C LEU A 143 -17.26 9.45 -0.14
N GLY A 144 -18.14 8.45 -0.14
CA GLY A 144 -19.58 8.59 0.06
C GLY A 144 -20.21 7.32 0.65
N GLY A 145 -21.53 7.31 0.76
CA GLY A 145 -22.29 6.14 1.21
C GLY A 145 -22.29 5.98 2.73
N ASN A 146 -22.12 4.76 3.21
CA ASN A 146 -22.06 4.46 4.64
C ASN A 146 -21.04 3.34 4.94
N ALA A 147 -20.76 3.08 6.21
CA ALA A 147 -19.76 2.11 6.62
C ALA A 147 -20.01 0.66 6.13
N GLN A 148 -21.25 0.29 5.78
CA GLN A 148 -21.57 -1.03 5.21
C GLN A 148 -21.51 -1.04 3.68
N ASN A 149 -21.79 0.10 3.05
CA ASN A 149 -21.80 0.27 1.60
C ASN A 149 -20.98 1.52 1.23
N PRO A 150 -19.64 1.45 1.33
CA PRO A 150 -18.79 2.59 1.06
C PRO A 150 -18.77 2.87 -0.45
N LEU A 151 -19.04 4.13 -0.81
CA LEU A 151 -18.88 4.62 -2.18
C LEU A 151 -17.51 5.29 -2.30
N VAL A 152 -16.72 4.88 -3.29
CA VAL A 152 -15.42 5.48 -3.61
C VAL A 152 -15.46 5.89 -5.07
N PHE A 153 -15.09 7.14 -5.34
CA PHE A 153 -14.99 7.68 -6.70
C PHE A 153 -13.62 8.27 -6.92
N GLY A 154 -13.13 8.21 -8.15
CA GLY A 154 -11.87 8.85 -8.55
C GLY A 154 -10.80 7.85 -8.96
N ARG A 155 -9.53 8.25 -8.88
CA ARG A 155 -8.42 7.47 -9.44
C ARG A 155 -7.25 7.39 -8.50
N LEU A 156 -6.62 6.21 -8.44
CA LEU A 156 -5.30 5.98 -7.91
C LEU A 156 -4.40 5.54 -9.07
N ALA A 157 -3.25 6.18 -9.23
CA ALA A 157 -2.28 5.88 -10.27
C ALA A 157 -0.89 5.72 -9.67
N LEU A 158 -0.16 4.74 -10.17
CA LEU A 158 1.25 4.52 -9.88
C LEU A 158 2.01 4.53 -11.20
N ASP A 159 2.80 5.57 -11.42
CA ASP A 159 3.53 5.79 -12.67
C ASP A 159 5.04 5.61 -12.50
N LYS A 160 5.74 5.37 -13.61
CA LYS A 160 7.21 5.22 -13.64
C LYS A 160 7.71 4.14 -12.68
N VAL A 161 6.96 3.06 -12.56
CA VAL A 161 7.29 1.93 -11.70
C VAL A 161 8.55 1.26 -12.24
N ALA A 162 9.57 1.15 -11.40
CA ALA A 162 10.72 0.31 -11.69
C ALA A 162 11.07 -0.44 -10.43
N ILE A 163 11.06 -1.76 -10.51
CA ILE A 163 11.28 -2.63 -9.35
C ILE A 163 12.27 -3.71 -9.76
N VAL A 164 13.34 -3.81 -8.99
CA VAL A 164 14.35 -4.87 -9.07
C VAL A 164 14.34 -5.53 -7.70
N GLY A 165 14.05 -6.83 -7.66
CA GLY A 165 13.82 -7.53 -6.39
C GLY A 165 13.97 -9.03 -6.58
N HIS A 166 14.67 -9.69 -5.66
CA HIS A 166 14.82 -11.16 -5.68
C HIS A 166 13.50 -11.88 -5.40
N TRP A 167 12.54 -11.17 -4.78
CA TRP A 167 11.18 -11.64 -4.54
C TRP A 167 10.30 -11.60 -5.79
N MET A 168 10.75 -10.95 -6.88
CA MET A 168 10.07 -10.98 -8.17
C MET A 168 10.81 -11.88 -9.16
N PRO A 169 10.07 -12.65 -9.98
CA PRO A 169 10.67 -13.52 -10.98
C PRO A 169 11.31 -12.77 -12.16
N PHE A 170 11.02 -11.47 -12.33
CA PHE A 170 11.53 -10.62 -13.39
C PHE A 170 11.78 -9.18 -12.89
N ASP A 171 12.71 -8.48 -13.52
CA ASP A 171 12.93 -7.05 -13.27
C ASP A 171 11.93 -6.20 -14.06
N MET A 172 11.32 -5.23 -13.38
CA MET A 172 10.44 -4.24 -13.97
C MET A 172 11.22 -2.96 -14.25
N THR A 173 11.31 -2.60 -15.53
CA THR A 173 12.10 -1.44 -15.98
C THR A 173 11.28 -0.16 -16.05
N GLU A 174 10.02 -0.29 -16.46
CA GLU A 174 9.03 0.77 -16.46
C GLU A 174 7.64 0.16 -16.27
N GLY A 175 6.76 0.86 -15.55
CA GLY A 175 5.40 0.42 -15.40
C GLY A 175 4.46 1.54 -15.05
N ARG A 176 3.20 1.33 -15.38
CA ARG A 176 2.07 2.16 -14.95
C ARG A 176 0.93 1.28 -14.50
N LEU A 177 0.30 1.65 -13.40
CA LEU A 177 -0.90 1.02 -12.87
C LEU A 177 -1.93 2.11 -12.61
N ALA A 178 -3.18 1.86 -12.95
CA ALA A 178 -4.28 2.76 -12.71
C ALA A 178 -5.49 1.98 -12.16
N LEU A 179 -5.97 2.42 -11.00
CA LEU A 179 -7.23 1.98 -10.41
C LEU A 179 -8.23 3.12 -10.55
N ASN A 180 -9.36 2.86 -11.20
CA ASN A 180 -10.46 3.82 -11.32
C ASN A 180 -11.64 3.31 -10.49
N PHE A 181 -12.08 4.11 -9.52
CA PHE A 181 -13.18 3.80 -8.63
C PHE A 181 -14.48 4.47 -9.12
N ASN A 182 -15.57 3.72 -9.12
CA ASN A 182 -16.89 4.20 -9.51
C ASN A 182 -17.97 3.66 -8.56
N GLY A 183 -18.06 4.26 -7.37
CA GLY A 183 -19.00 3.88 -6.34
C GLY A 183 -18.54 2.62 -5.62
N MET A 184 -19.21 1.49 -5.88
CA MET A 184 -18.91 0.19 -5.23
C MET A 184 -18.16 -0.78 -6.14
N THR A 185 -17.62 -0.27 -7.25
CA THR A 185 -16.80 -1.04 -8.17
C THR A 185 -15.54 -0.27 -8.54
N SER A 186 -14.53 -0.99 -9.03
CA SER A 186 -13.34 -0.38 -9.62
C SER A 186 -12.84 -1.18 -10.82
N THR A 187 -12.10 -0.52 -11.70
CA THR A 187 -11.30 -1.17 -12.73
C THR A 187 -9.81 -0.98 -12.45
N LEU A 188 -9.01 -1.99 -12.83
CA LEU A 188 -7.55 -1.95 -12.82
C LEU A 188 -7.05 -2.03 -14.27
N GLU A 189 -6.12 -1.16 -14.61
CA GLU A 189 -5.34 -1.25 -15.84
C GLU A 189 -3.86 -1.14 -15.50
N GLY A 190 -3.05 -1.99 -16.14
CA GLY A 190 -1.62 -2.01 -15.91
C GLY A 190 -0.82 -2.35 -17.14
N LEU A 191 0.30 -1.67 -17.29
CA LEU A 191 1.28 -1.91 -18.34
C LEU A 191 2.64 -1.97 -17.69
N LEU A 192 3.24 -3.16 -17.65
CA LEU A 192 4.51 -3.40 -16.99
C LEU A 192 5.53 -3.87 -18.03
N ALA A 193 6.54 -3.06 -18.30
CA ALA A 193 7.68 -3.43 -19.11
C ALA A 193 8.73 -4.12 -18.24
N THR A 194 9.31 -5.19 -18.80
CA THR A 194 10.45 -5.88 -18.23
C THR A 194 11.64 -5.75 -19.17
N THR A 195 12.81 -6.27 -18.76
CA THR A 195 13.97 -6.36 -19.65
C THR A 195 13.69 -7.15 -20.94
N HIS A 196 12.78 -8.13 -20.86
CA HIS A 196 12.41 -8.99 -21.98
C HIS A 196 10.89 -9.15 -22.01
N GLY A 197 10.22 -8.28 -22.76
CA GLY A 197 8.77 -8.34 -22.95
C GLY A 197 7.98 -7.47 -21.99
N GLN A 198 6.66 -7.63 -22.06
CA GLN A 198 5.68 -6.77 -21.41
C GLN A 198 4.57 -7.61 -20.81
N LEU A 199 4.04 -7.16 -19.68
CA LEU A 199 2.90 -7.72 -18.98
C LEU A 199 1.78 -6.68 -18.93
N ASN A 200 0.65 -7.03 -19.52
CA ASN A 200 -0.59 -6.27 -19.46
C ASN A 200 -1.44 -6.81 -18.32
N LEU A 201 -1.94 -5.91 -17.48
CA LEU A 201 -2.89 -6.21 -16.42
C LEU A 201 -4.21 -5.54 -16.72
N SER A 202 -5.30 -6.27 -16.56
CA SER A 202 -6.64 -5.72 -16.54
C SER A 202 -7.43 -6.35 -15.41
N GLY A 203 -8.35 -5.63 -14.81
CA GLY A 203 -9.11 -6.19 -13.71
C GLY A 203 -10.31 -5.36 -13.32
N ASP A 204 -11.13 -5.96 -12.49
CA ASP A 204 -12.33 -5.37 -11.94
C ASP A 204 -12.52 -5.84 -10.49
N ALA A 205 -13.15 -5.00 -9.68
CA ALA A 205 -13.58 -5.36 -8.34
C ALA A 205 -14.96 -4.80 -8.07
N ASP A 206 -15.70 -5.49 -7.22
CA ASP A 206 -17.10 -5.22 -6.89
C ASP A 206 -17.33 -5.58 -5.43
N TRP A 207 -17.62 -4.56 -4.62
CA TRP A 207 -17.90 -4.67 -3.19
C TRP A 207 -19.29 -4.10 -2.86
N ARG A 208 -20.24 -4.21 -3.79
CA ARG A 208 -21.65 -3.85 -3.54
C ARG A 208 -22.24 -4.59 -2.33
N ASP A 209 -21.74 -5.79 -2.07
CA ASP A 209 -21.89 -6.48 -0.80
C ASP A 209 -20.49 -6.66 -0.19
N ILE A 210 -20.22 -5.99 0.93
CA ILE A 210 -18.92 -6.05 1.61
C ILE A 210 -18.61 -7.43 2.21
N ASN A 211 -19.62 -8.27 2.40
CA ASN A 211 -19.45 -9.64 2.90
C ASN A 211 -19.32 -10.67 1.77
N ALA A 212 -19.58 -10.26 0.53
CA ALA A 212 -19.51 -11.09 -0.68
C ALA A 212 -18.80 -10.36 -1.83
N TRP A 213 -17.75 -9.59 -1.49
CA TRP A 213 -16.99 -8.86 -2.48
C TRP A 213 -16.26 -9.81 -3.44
N ARG A 214 -15.98 -9.32 -4.64
CA ARG A 214 -15.20 -10.05 -5.66
C ARG A 214 -14.19 -9.13 -6.30
N ALA A 215 -13.02 -9.67 -6.59
CA ALA A 215 -12.01 -9.02 -7.40
C ALA A 215 -11.44 -10.02 -8.41
N ARG A 216 -11.19 -9.53 -9.62
CA ARG A 216 -10.64 -10.29 -10.72
C ARG A 216 -9.52 -9.50 -11.37
N ILE A 217 -8.38 -10.14 -11.60
CA ILE A 217 -7.22 -9.57 -12.29
C ILE A 217 -6.77 -10.56 -13.35
N ALA A 218 -6.83 -10.16 -14.61
CA ALA A 218 -6.22 -10.86 -15.73
C ALA A 218 -4.82 -10.29 -15.98
N ALA A 219 -3.86 -11.18 -16.20
CA ALA A 219 -2.48 -10.86 -16.49
C ALA A 219 -2.06 -11.58 -17.77
N LYS A 220 -1.73 -10.81 -18.80
CA LYS A 220 -1.33 -11.32 -20.11
C LYS A 220 0.03 -10.78 -20.51
N GLY A 221 0.99 -11.66 -20.71
CA GLY A 221 2.36 -11.28 -21.07
C GLY A 221 2.86 -12.06 -22.28
N ASP A 222 3.89 -11.52 -22.92
CA ASP A 222 4.59 -12.20 -24.00
C ASP A 222 6.10 -12.21 -23.75
N ARG A 223 6.68 -13.43 -23.76
CA ARG A 223 8.13 -13.71 -23.62
C ARG A 223 8.79 -13.04 -22.43
N LEU A 224 8.12 -13.02 -21.28
CA LEU A 224 8.66 -12.53 -20.02
C LEU A 224 9.82 -13.43 -19.58
N ARG A 225 11.03 -12.87 -19.52
CA ARG A 225 12.18 -13.63 -19.01
C ARG A 225 12.12 -13.72 -17.50
N VAL A 226 11.95 -14.93 -17.00
CA VAL A 226 11.95 -15.29 -15.60
C VAL A 226 13.26 -15.98 -15.23
N THR A 227 13.84 -15.59 -14.10
CA THR A 227 15.01 -16.26 -13.52
C THR A 227 14.63 -16.90 -12.19
N LEU A 228 14.72 -18.23 -12.11
CA LEU A 228 14.44 -19.01 -10.89
C LEU A 228 15.74 -19.58 -10.30
N PRO A 229 15.96 -19.47 -8.98
CA PRO A 229 17.02 -20.22 -8.31
C PRO A 229 16.78 -21.74 -8.42
N PRO A 230 17.83 -22.59 -8.58
CA PRO A 230 19.25 -22.27 -8.67
C PRO A 230 19.78 -22.24 -10.12
N MET A 231 19.36 -21.27 -10.95
CA MET A 231 19.85 -20.97 -12.34
C MET A 231 19.01 -21.55 -13.50
N VAL A 232 17.69 -21.48 -13.41
CA VAL A 232 16.82 -21.70 -14.56
C VAL A 232 16.41 -20.35 -15.15
N ARG A 233 16.62 -20.16 -16.45
CA ARG A 233 16.07 -19.03 -17.21
C ARG A 233 14.98 -19.54 -18.12
N ILE A 234 13.79 -18.95 -18.03
CA ILE A 234 12.62 -19.36 -18.80
C ILE A 234 12.00 -18.10 -19.38
N ASP A 235 11.70 -18.11 -20.67
CA ASP A 235 10.83 -17.08 -21.24
C ASP A 235 9.40 -17.61 -21.17
N VAL A 236 8.50 -16.87 -20.51
CA VAL A 236 7.10 -17.27 -20.27
C VAL A 236 6.12 -16.29 -20.88
N SER A 237 5.05 -16.80 -21.46
CA SER A 237 3.93 -16.00 -21.96
C SER A 237 2.68 -16.38 -21.15
N PRO A 238 2.42 -15.70 -20.01
CA PRO A 238 1.26 -15.99 -19.19
C PRO A 238 -0.03 -15.44 -19.82
N ASP A 239 -1.10 -16.22 -19.71
CA ASP A 239 -2.49 -15.76 -19.87
C ASP A 239 -3.26 -16.33 -18.68
N VAL A 240 -3.23 -15.59 -17.57
CA VAL A 240 -3.74 -16.04 -16.27
C VAL A 240 -4.76 -15.06 -15.71
N VAL A 241 -5.71 -15.58 -14.95
CA VAL A 241 -6.73 -14.83 -14.24
C VAL A 241 -6.69 -15.23 -12.77
N PHE A 242 -6.46 -14.23 -11.93
CA PHE A 242 -6.58 -14.33 -10.49
C PHE A 242 -7.94 -13.81 -10.05
N GLU A 243 -8.64 -14.59 -9.23
CA GLU A 243 -9.93 -14.21 -8.64
C GLU A 243 -9.85 -14.32 -7.12
N ALA A 244 -10.44 -13.35 -6.45
CA ALA A 244 -10.45 -13.24 -5.00
C ALA A 244 -11.87 -12.93 -4.49
N THR A 245 -12.27 -13.65 -3.45
CA THR A 245 -13.48 -13.43 -2.66
C THR A 245 -13.12 -13.56 -1.18
N PRO A 246 -13.99 -13.20 -0.22
CA PRO A 246 -13.68 -13.38 1.20
C PRO A 246 -13.35 -14.83 1.60
N GLN A 247 -13.80 -15.83 0.85
CA GLN A 247 -13.64 -17.26 1.18
C GLN A 247 -12.60 -17.98 0.31
N LEU A 248 -12.29 -17.46 -0.87
CA LEU A 248 -11.48 -18.18 -1.85
C LEU A 248 -10.57 -17.24 -2.64
N PHE A 249 -9.35 -17.72 -2.87
CA PHE A 249 -8.44 -17.19 -3.88
C PHE A 249 -8.19 -18.28 -4.92
N SER A 250 -8.39 -17.95 -6.19
CA SER A 250 -8.15 -18.89 -7.29
C SER A 250 -7.26 -18.27 -8.36
N LEU A 251 -6.39 -19.08 -8.95
CA LEU A 251 -5.53 -18.69 -10.06
C LEU A 251 -5.73 -19.69 -11.18
N ASN A 252 -6.30 -19.23 -12.29
CA ASN A 252 -6.65 -20.04 -13.44
C ASN A 252 -5.94 -19.52 -14.69
N GLY A 253 -5.79 -20.36 -15.72
CA GLY A 253 -5.24 -19.96 -17.01
C GLY A 253 -4.09 -20.85 -17.45
N SER A 254 -3.23 -20.31 -18.32
CA SER A 254 -2.12 -21.05 -18.90
C SER A 254 -0.84 -20.21 -18.92
N VAL A 255 0.30 -20.90 -18.89
CA VAL A 255 1.60 -20.27 -19.04
C VAL A 255 2.34 -20.99 -20.15
N GLY A 256 2.47 -20.33 -21.30
CA GLY A 256 3.26 -20.84 -22.40
C GLY A 256 4.75 -20.71 -22.11
N ILE A 257 5.53 -21.74 -22.42
CA ILE A 257 6.99 -21.73 -22.27
C ILE A 257 7.63 -21.87 -23.66
N PRO A 258 7.83 -20.76 -24.40
CA PRO A 258 8.50 -20.78 -25.70
C PRO A 258 9.99 -21.15 -25.62
N TRP A 259 10.66 -20.86 -24.49
CA TRP A 259 12.08 -21.12 -24.33
C TRP A 259 12.45 -21.38 -22.88
N ALA A 260 13.35 -22.33 -22.66
CA ALA A 260 13.93 -22.62 -21.36
C ALA A 260 15.40 -23.01 -21.48
N ARG A 261 16.22 -22.55 -20.54
CA ARG A 261 17.60 -23.00 -20.36
C ARG A 261 17.85 -23.35 -18.90
N ILE A 262 18.17 -24.62 -18.68
CA ILE A 262 18.50 -25.17 -17.38
C ILE A 262 20.02 -25.32 -17.32
N HIS A 263 20.66 -24.59 -16.41
CA HIS A 263 22.05 -24.85 -16.08
C HIS A 263 22.09 -25.87 -14.93
N GLY A 264 22.34 -27.14 -15.26
CA GLY A 264 22.60 -28.15 -14.24
C GLY A 264 23.88 -27.82 -13.47
N ALA A 265 23.86 -27.98 -12.15
CA ALA A 265 25.10 -28.04 -11.37
C ALA A 265 25.97 -29.16 -11.97
N GLY A 266 27.17 -28.79 -12.41
CA GLY A 266 28.04 -29.67 -13.18
C GLY A 266 28.27 -31.01 -12.50
N ALA A 267 28.19 -32.08 -13.31
CA ALA A 267 28.57 -33.42 -12.93
C ALA A 267 29.95 -33.44 -12.25
N ALA A 268 30.02 -33.96 -11.03
CA ALA A 268 31.27 -34.37 -10.43
C ALA A 268 31.87 -35.48 -11.31
N ARG A 269 32.85 -35.12 -12.15
CA ARG A 269 33.77 -36.06 -12.81
C ARG A 269 34.40 -36.90 -11.69
N LYS A 270 33.91 -38.13 -11.48
CA LYS A 270 34.64 -39.17 -10.76
C LYS A 270 35.89 -39.47 -11.58
N ARG A 271 37.02 -38.86 -11.21
CA ARG A 271 38.34 -39.26 -11.70
C ARG A 271 38.58 -40.70 -11.28
N SER A 272 39.00 -41.51 -12.24
CA SER A 272 39.62 -42.82 -12.02
C SER A 272 40.73 -42.72 -10.98
N ARG A 273 40.67 -43.53 -9.93
CA ARG A 273 41.85 -44.05 -9.26
C ARG A 273 41.78 -45.56 -9.43
N GLY A 274 42.62 -46.08 -10.31
CA GLY A 274 43.04 -47.48 -10.21
C GLY A 274 43.87 -47.64 -8.94
N PHE A 275 43.76 -48.79 -8.30
CA PHE A 275 44.85 -49.37 -7.52
C PHE A 275 44.67 -50.89 -7.49
N SER A 276 45.75 -51.56 -7.91
CA SER A 276 46.19 -52.95 -7.68
C SER A 276 45.25 -54.09 -8.07
#